data_AF-A0A832VXS6-F1
#
_entry.id   AF-A0A832VXS6-F1
#
_cell.length_a   1.000
_cell.length_b   1.000
_cell.length_c   1.000
_cell.angle_alpha   90.00
_cell.angle_beta   90.00
_cell.angle_gamma   90.00
#
_symmetry.space_group_name_H-M   'P 1'
#
loop_
_entity.id
_entity.type
_entity.pdbx_description
1 polymer ?
#
loop_
_entity_poly.entity_id
_entity_poly.type
_entity_poly.pdbx_seq_one_letter_code
_entity_poly.pdbx_strand_id
1 'polypeptide(L)'
;MISATGTLPLISFYLGLTLLLIGGLGVVFGPKTSTEPIVRIINLTVPSTGVALIFLSYNYTLAMLTFLSVNPILYIIMIRAIIRLEEMGGSIS
;
A
#
# COMPACT_ATOMS: atom_id res chain seq x y z
N MET A 1 22.86 -27.57 -5.47
CA MET A 1 22.82 -26.48 -4.47
C MET A 1 22.34 -25.21 -5.17
N ILE A 2 21.09 -24.81 -4.95
CA ILE A 2 20.58 -23.47 -5.35
C ILE A 2 21.02 -22.49 -4.27
N SER A 3 21.78 -21.46 -4.65
CA SER A 3 22.28 -20.46 -3.72
C SER A 3 21.14 -19.58 -3.21
N ALA A 4 20.90 -19.56 -1.91
CA ALA A 4 19.85 -18.76 -1.27
C ALA A 4 19.98 -17.25 -1.57
N THR A 5 21.18 -16.78 -1.88
CA THR A 5 21.46 -15.39 -2.29
C THR A 5 20.85 -14.99 -3.63
N GLY A 6 20.46 -15.94 -4.50
CA GLY A 6 19.81 -15.63 -5.78
C GLY A 6 18.29 -15.65 -5.76
N THR A 7 17.68 -16.42 -4.84
CA THR A 7 16.22 -16.69 -4.85
C THR A 7 15.41 -15.77 -3.95
N LEU A 8 15.98 -15.30 -2.84
CA LEU A 8 15.33 -14.35 -1.92
C LEU A 8 14.83 -13.06 -2.58
N PRO A 9 15.60 -12.38 -3.47
CA PRO A 9 15.09 -11.21 -4.17
C PRO A 9 13.94 -11.58 -5.11
N LEU A 10 14.06 -12.66 -5.88
CA LEU A 10 13.00 -13.14 -6.78
C LEU A 10 11.69 -13.42 -6.04
N ILE A 11 11.74 -14.09 -4.89
CA ILE A 11 10.55 -14.38 -4.07
C ILE A 11 9.91 -13.08 -3.57
N SER A 12 10.72 -12.14 -3.08
CA SER A 12 10.24 -10.84 -2.60
C SER A 12 9.60 -10.02 -3.72
N PHE A 13 10.16 -10.09 -4.94
CA PHE A 13 9.62 -9.44 -6.13
C PHE A 13 8.27 -10.01 -6.55
N TYR A 14 8.16 -11.33 -6.70
CA TYR A 14 6.89 -11.99 -7.09
C TYR A 14 5.80 -11.82 -6.03
N LEU A 15 6.16 -11.90 -4.76
CA LEU A 15 5.24 -11.67 -3.65
C LEU A 15 4.80 -10.20 -3.60
N GLY A 16 5.73 -9.27 -3.81
CA GLY A 16 5.44 -7.83 -3.91
C GLY A 16 4.49 -7.50 -5.06
N LEU A 17 4.71 -8.06 -6.24
CA LEU A 17 3.80 -7.96 -7.40
C LEU A 17 2.40 -8.51 -7.12
N THR A 18 2.34 -9.67 -6.48
CA THR A 18 1.06 -10.32 -6.13
C THR A 18 0.26 -9.46 -5.17
N LEU A 19 0.90 -8.95 -4.10
CA LEU A 19 0.27 -8.02 -3.15
C LEU A 19 -0.13 -6.70 -3.79
N LEU A 20 0.68 -6.17 -4.71
CA LEU A 20 0.38 -4.93 -5.41
C LEU A 20 -0.85 -5.06 -6.31
N LEU A 21 -0.93 -6.13 -7.10
CA LEU A 21 -2.03 -6.34 -8.04
C LEU A 21 -3.33 -6.73 -7.31
N ILE A 22 -3.28 -7.73 -6.43
CA ILE A 22 -4.46 -8.19 -5.68
C ILE A 22 -4.90 -7.12 -4.67
N GLY A 23 -3.95 -6.51 -3.95
CA GLY A 23 -4.25 -5.43 -3.01
C GLY A 23 -4.80 -4.20 -3.71
N GLY A 24 -4.26 -3.84 -4.89
CA GLY A 24 -4.78 -2.73 -5.71
C GLY A 24 -6.21 -2.98 -6.18
N LEU A 25 -6.52 -4.19 -6.64
CA LEU A 25 -7.89 -4.59 -6.96
C LEU A 25 -8.79 -4.57 -5.71
N GLY A 26 -8.29 -4.99 -4.56
CA GLY A 26 -9.00 -4.90 -3.28
C GLY A 26 -9.28 -3.47 -2.81
N VAL A 27 -8.49 -2.48 -3.23
CA VAL A 27 -8.74 -1.06 -2.94
C VAL A 27 -9.87 -0.48 -3.79
N VAL A 28 -10.15 -1.05 -4.96
CA VAL A 28 -11.19 -0.54 -5.88
C VAL A 28 -12.48 -1.35 -5.76
N PHE A 29 -12.37 -2.67 -5.73
CA PHE A 29 -13.49 -3.61 -5.69
C PHE A 29 -13.73 -4.21 -4.30
N GLY A 30 -13.01 -3.76 -3.27
CA GLY A 30 -13.13 -4.29 -1.92
C GLY A 30 -14.50 -4.00 -1.30
N PRO A 31 -15.05 -4.92 -0.49
CA PRO A 31 -16.30 -4.69 0.22
C PRO A 31 -16.22 -3.41 1.07
N LYS A 32 -17.29 -2.60 1.05
CA LYS A 32 -17.43 -1.33 1.79
C LYS A 32 -16.54 -0.16 1.34
N THR A 33 -15.74 -0.34 0.28
CA THR A 33 -14.86 0.71 -0.26
C THR A 33 -15.62 1.97 -0.72
N SER A 34 -16.81 1.79 -1.31
CA SER A 34 -17.63 2.91 -1.81
C SER A 34 -18.44 3.61 -0.72
N THR A 35 -18.60 2.98 0.45
CA THR A 35 -19.46 3.50 1.52
C THR A 35 -18.64 4.16 2.62
N GLU A 36 -17.42 3.68 2.87
CA GLU A 36 -16.56 4.24 3.92
C GLU A 36 -15.13 4.49 3.39
N PRO A 37 -14.74 5.78 3.23
CA PRO A 37 -13.43 6.15 2.72
C PRO A 37 -12.27 5.68 3.61
N ILE A 38 -12.53 5.50 4.91
CA ILE A 38 -11.54 5.00 5.88
C ILE A 38 -11.16 3.55 5.56
N VAL A 39 -12.13 2.71 5.19
CA VAL A 39 -11.89 1.31 4.81
C VAL A 39 -11.01 1.24 3.56
N ARG A 40 -11.17 2.19 2.63
CA ARG A 40 -10.33 2.29 1.43
C ARG A 40 -8.87 2.58 1.76
N ILE A 41 -8.60 3.42 2.77
CA ILE A 41 -7.22 3.68 3.25
C ILE A 41 -6.62 2.44 3.91
N ILE A 42 -7.40 1.68 4.67
CA ILE A 42 -6.92 0.42 5.25
C ILE A 42 -6.56 -0.57 4.14
N ASN A 43 -7.39 -0.68 3.10
CA ASN A 43 -7.12 -1.54 1.95
C ASN A 43 -5.84 -1.10 1.19
N LEU A 44 -5.48 0.19 1.19
CA LEU A 44 -4.26 0.72 0.57
C LEU A 44 -2.97 0.25 1.25
N THR A 45 -3.04 -0.22 2.49
CA THR A 45 -1.87 -0.75 3.22
C THR A 45 -1.29 -2.01 2.56
N VAL A 46 -2.15 -2.86 1.98
CA VAL A 46 -1.77 -4.11 1.31
C VAL A 46 -0.94 -3.88 0.04
N PRO A 47 -1.40 -3.10 -0.97
CA PRO A 47 -0.59 -2.81 -2.15
C PRO A 47 0.67 -2.00 -1.81
N SER A 48 0.61 -1.09 -0.82
CA SER A 48 1.80 -0.39 -0.32
C SER A 48 2.88 -1.34 0.18
N THR A 49 2.49 -2.35 0.96
CA THR A 49 3.45 -3.36 1.46
C THR A 49 4.06 -4.14 0.30
N GLY A 50 3.29 -4.38 -0.77
CA GLY A 50 3.79 -4.93 -2.03
C GLY A 50 4.88 -4.09 -2.70
N VAL A 51 4.70 -2.76 -2.77
CA VAL A 51 5.72 -1.84 -3.30
C VAL A 51 7.00 -1.86 -2.46
N ALA A 52 6.89 -1.90 -1.14
CA ALA A 52 8.05 -1.97 -0.25
C ALA A 52 8.87 -3.26 -0.47
N LEU A 53 8.20 -4.40 -0.70
CA LEU A 53 8.85 -5.68 -1.02
C LEU A 53 9.54 -5.66 -2.39
N ILE A 54 8.99 -4.95 -3.37
CA ILE A 54 9.64 -4.77 -4.68
C ILE A 54 10.94 -3.99 -4.50
N PHE A 55 10.95 -2.89 -3.73
CA PHE A 55 12.19 -2.14 -3.46
C PHE A 55 13.24 -2.96 -2.72
N LEU A 56 12.81 -3.84 -1.80
CA LEU A 56 13.70 -4.76 -1.11
C LEU A 56 14.36 -5.76 -2.07
N SER A 57 13.64 -6.25 -3.08
CA SER A 57 14.20 -7.17 -4.10
C SER A 57 15.37 -6.57 -4.89
N TYR A 58 15.39 -5.25 -5.08
CA TYR A 58 16.44 -4.58 -5.85
C TYR A 58 17.59 -4.05 -4.98
N ASN A 59 17.63 -4.39 -3.68
CA ASN A 59 18.58 -3.81 -2.72
C ASN A 59 18.54 -2.27 -2.66
N TYR A 60 17.43 -1.65 -3.08
CA TYR A 60 17.23 -0.20 -2.97
C TYR A 60 16.69 0.16 -1.59
N THR A 61 17.47 -0.15 -0.54
CA THR A 61 17.07 0.06 0.87
C THR A 61 16.72 1.52 1.16
N LEU A 62 17.40 2.48 0.54
CA LEU A 62 17.11 3.91 0.73
C LEU A 62 15.74 4.31 0.14
N ALA A 63 15.38 3.76 -1.02
CA ALA A 63 14.07 3.97 -1.63
C ALA A 63 12.97 3.33 -0.78
N MET A 64 13.22 2.10 -0.29
CA MET A 64 12.30 1.39 0.61
C MET A 64 12.05 2.18 1.90
N LEU A 65 13.11 2.66 2.57
CA LEU A 65 12.98 3.42 3.81
C LEU A 65 12.24 4.73 3.62
N THR A 66 12.53 5.45 2.53
CA THR A 66 11.82 6.69 2.20
C THR A 66 10.34 6.43 1.97
N PHE A 67 10.02 5.42 1.17
CA PHE A 67 8.64 5.02 0.91
C PHE A 67 7.91 4.61 2.19
N LEU A 68 8.53 3.76 3.02
CA LEU A 68 7.94 3.31 4.29
C LEU A 68 7.80 4.45 5.31
N SER A 69 8.66 5.47 5.26
CA SER A 69 8.59 6.63 6.16
C SER A 69 7.52 7.63 5.72
N VAL A 70 7.41 7.90 4.42
CA VAL A 70 6.50 8.91 3.88
C VAL A 70 5.07 8.36 3.77
N ASN A 71 4.89 7.08 3.42
CA ASN A 71 3.55 6.55 3.14
C ASN A 71 2.59 6.58 4.35
N PRO A 72 3.00 6.21 5.59
CA PRO A 72 2.15 6.36 6.77
C PRO A 72 1.77 7.81 7.05
N ILE A 73 2.68 8.76 6.79
CA ILE A 73 2.42 10.19 6.93
C ILE A 73 1.33 10.62 5.93
N LEU A 74 1.39 10.14 4.69
CA LEU A 74 0.35 10.38 3.69
C LEU A 74 -1.00 9.82 4.13
N TYR A 75 -1.06 8.62 4.72
CA TYR A 75 -2.31 8.06 5.24
C TYR A 75 -2.90 8.91 6.36
N ILE A 76 -2.08 9.42 7.29
CA ILE A 76 -2.56 10.33 8.35
C ILE A 76 -3.14 11.61 7.74
N ILE A 77 -2.46 12.18 6.74
CA ILE A 77 -2.94 13.39 6.05
C ILE A 77 -4.26 13.10 5.32
N MET A 78 -4.37 11.96 4.62
CA MET A 78 -5.61 11.56 3.95
C MET A 78 -6.76 11.35 4.93
N ILE A 79 -6.55 10.67 6.06
CA ILE A 79 -7.57 10.48 7.09
C ILE A 79 -8.04 11.85 7.61
N ARG A 80 -7.10 12.76 7.91
CA ARG A 80 -7.47 14.12 8.33
C ARG A 80 -8.26 14.87 7.27
N ALA A 81 -7.91 14.71 5.99
CA ALA A 81 -8.63 15.32 4.88
C ALA A 81 -10.06 14.78 4.78
N ILE A 82 -10.26 13.47 4.93
CA ILE A 82 -11.59 12.83 4.90
C ILE A 82 -12.46 13.32 6.06
N ILE A 83 -11.93 13.33 7.29
CA ILE A 83 -12.69 13.81 8.46
C ILE A 83 -13.12 15.26 8.25
N ARG A 84 -12.22 16.12 7.75
CA ARG A 84 -12.52 17.51 7.42
C ARG A 84 -13.59 17.64 6.32
N LEU A 85 -13.55 16.79 5.31
CA LEU A 85 -14.55 16.77 4.23
C LEU A 85 -15.94 16.39 4.76
N GLU A 86 -16.00 15.39 5.65
CA GLU A 86 -17.23 14.95 6.31
C GLU A 86 -17.80 16.05 7.22
N GLU A 87 -16.95 16.74 8.01
CA GLU A 87 -17.33 17.89 8.84
C GLU A 87 -17.90 19.07 8.04
N MET A 88 -17.46 19.26 6.79
CA MET A 88 -17.90 20.36 5.92
C MET A 88 -19.18 20.01 5.14
N GLY A 89 -19.83 18.88 5.41
CA GLY A 89 -21.02 18.42 4.69
C GLY A 89 -20.72 17.90 3.28
N GLY A 90 -19.45 17.62 2.98
CA GLY A 90 -19.04 16.98 1.74
C GLY A 90 -19.52 15.54 1.71
N SER A 91 -20.60 15.28 0.96
CA SER A 91 -21.02 13.92 0.62
C SER A 91 -19.94 13.26 -0.24
N ILE A 92 -19.32 12.24 0.31
CA ILE A 92 -18.37 11.37 -0.39
C ILE A 92 -19.24 10.28 -1.02
N SER A 93 -19.79 10.57 -2.20
CA SER A 93 -20.64 9.67 -2.99
C SER A 93 -19.83 8.57 -3.68
#